data_AF-A0A965X6M8-F1
#
_entry.id   AF-A0A965X6M8-F1
#
_cell.length_a   1.000
_cell.length_b   1.000
_cell.length_c   1.000
_cell.angle_alpha   90.00
_cell.angle_beta   90.00
_cell.angle_gamma   90.00
#
_symmetry.space_group_name_H-M   'P 1'
#
loop_
_entity.id
_entity.type
_entity.pdbx_description
1 polymer ?
#
loop_
_entity_poly.entity_id
_entity_poly.type
_entity_poly.pdbx_seq_one_letter_code
_entity_poly.pdbx_strand_id
1 'polypeptide(L)'
;MPQAEKKLTVIADEIARKTRRDYPRAFVLTKLIYPHMMPKYRAFLPQSDRGFVITDQCVSCGICAKVCPCKNIVMENGKPTFLHQCSFCMACVAFCPQKAFTYVISSEMKALLDDPLVRLMKLPASRKRYHHPCTTAADLAADQTHIA
;
A
#
# COMPACT_ATOMS: atom_id res chain seq x y z
N MET A 1 -12.03 23.92 2.19
CA MET A 1 -10.73 23.74 2.88
C MET A 1 -9.72 24.61 2.14
N PRO A 2 -9.60 25.89 2.53
CA PRO A 2 -9.07 26.91 1.61
C PRO A 2 -7.57 26.78 1.29
N GLN A 3 -6.78 26.15 2.17
CA GLN A 3 -5.34 25.97 1.95
C GLN A 3 -5.02 24.81 1.01
N ALA A 4 -5.82 23.74 1.02
CA ALA A 4 -5.65 22.61 0.11
C ALA A 4 -6.02 23.01 -1.32
N GLU A 5 -7.12 23.74 -1.49
CA GLU A 5 -7.59 24.26 -2.79
C GLU A 5 -6.53 25.17 -3.45
N LYS A 6 -5.94 26.10 -2.69
CA LYS A 6 -4.84 26.96 -3.19
C LYS A 6 -3.64 26.14 -3.67
N LYS A 7 -3.22 25.12 -2.91
CA LYS A 7 -2.11 24.25 -3.33
C LYS A 7 -2.43 23.46 -4.60
N LEU A 8 -3.67 23.01 -4.76
CA LEU A 8 -4.11 22.30 -5.96
C LEU A 8 -4.02 23.17 -7.21
N THR A 9 -4.42 24.44 -7.14
CA THR A 9 -4.32 25.35 -8.29
C THR A 9 -2.87 25.53 -8.75
N VAL A 10 -1.93 25.70 -7.82
CA VAL A 10 -0.50 25.84 -8.13
C VAL A 10 0.04 24.55 -8.77
N ILE A 11 -0.29 23.39 -8.22
CA ILE A 11 0.16 22.09 -8.77
C ILE A 11 -0.42 21.85 -10.16
N ALA A 12 -1.70 22.18 -10.38
CA ALA A 12 -2.35 22.06 -11.67
C ALA A 12 -1.67 22.93 -12.74
N ASP A 13 -1.36 24.19 -12.40
CA ASP A 13 -0.62 25.10 -13.27
C ASP A 13 0.79 24.58 -13.58
N GLU A 14 1.50 24.02 -12.59
CA GLU A 14 2.84 23.43 -12.79
C GLU A 14 2.80 22.21 -13.72
N ILE A 15 1.79 21.34 -13.57
CA ILE A 15 1.57 20.19 -14.46
C ILE A 15 1.26 20.67 -15.88
N ALA A 16 0.37 21.66 -16.03
CA ALA A 16 0.01 22.23 -17.33
C ALA A 16 1.23 22.83 -18.05
N ARG A 17 2.13 23.49 -17.30
CA ARG A 17 3.38 24.05 -17.83
C ARG A 17 4.51 23.03 -17.98
N LYS A 18 4.30 21.77 -17.59
CA LYS A 18 5.32 20.69 -17.55
C LYS A 18 6.58 21.10 -16.79
N THR A 19 6.42 21.89 -15.75
CA THR A 19 7.54 22.37 -14.93
C THR A 19 8.22 21.17 -14.28
N ARG A 20 9.51 20.95 -14.56
CA ARG A 20 10.28 19.96 -13.81
C ARG A 20 10.65 20.54 -12.45
N ARG A 21 10.29 19.83 -11.38
CA ARG A 21 10.82 20.08 -10.04
C ARG A 21 11.86 19.03 -9.70
N ASP A 22 12.96 19.47 -9.12
CA ASP A 22 13.89 18.56 -8.47
C ASP A 22 13.26 18.00 -7.19
N TYR A 23 13.42 16.69 -6.98
CA TYR A 23 12.94 16.05 -5.77
C TYR A 23 13.68 16.65 -4.55
N PRO A 24 12.97 17.06 -3.48
CA PRO A 24 13.62 17.67 -2.32
C PRO A 24 14.70 16.74 -1.77
N ARG A 25 15.92 17.26 -1.64
CA ARG A 25 17.05 16.47 -1.13
C ARG A 25 16.78 16.11 0.32
N ALA A 26 16.92 14.82 0.64
CA ALA A 26 16.81 14.35 2.01
C ALA A 26 17.83 15.07 2.91
N PHE A 27 17.45 15.30 4.16
CA PHE A 27 18.33 15.90 5.17
C PHE A 27 19.60 15.05 5.35
N VAL A 28 20.73 15.68 5.67
CA VAL A 28 22.06 15.03 5.68
C VAL A 28 22.11 13.81 6.60
N LEU A 29 21.50 13.92 7.79
CA LEU A 29 21.40 12.80 8.73
C LEU A 29 20.63 11.61 8.13
N THR A 30 19.51 11.89 7.46
CA THR A 30 18.73 10.86 6.77
C THR A 30 19.56 10.17 5.68
N LYS A 31 20.37 10.93 4.93
CA LYS A 31 21.26 10.39 3.90
C LYS A 31 22.36 9.48 4.48
N LEU A 32 22.82 9.75 5.70
CA LEU A 32 23.84 8.94 6.39
C LEU A 32 23.25 7.63 6.95
N ILE A 33 22.03 7.67 7.49
CA ILE A 33 21.38 6.50 8.12
C ILE A 33 20.80 5.55 7.05
N TYR A 34 20.29 6.09 5.94
CA TYR A 34 19.58 5.34 4.90
C TYR A 34 20.35 4.10 4.37
N PRO A 35 21.65 4.16 4.03
CA PRO A 35 22.40 3.01 3.52
C PRO A 35 22.53 1.85 4.53
N HIS A 36 22.44 2.14 5.83
CA HIS A 36 22.53 1.11 6.87
C HIS A 36 21.17 0.51 7.23
N MET A 37 20.12 1.33 7.18
CA MET A 37 18.76 0.91 7.48
C MET A 37 18.10 0.15 6.31
N MET A 38 18.30 0.63 5.08
CA MET A 38 17.58 0.13 3.91
C MET A 38 17.87 -1.30 3.47
N PRO A 39 19.10 -1.84 3.58
CA PRO A 39 19.36 -3.23 3.21
C PRO A 39 18.50 -4.21 4.03
N LYS A 40 18.36 -3.97 5.34
CA LYS A 40 17.52 -4.79 6.22
C LYS A 40 16.05 -4.70 5.82
N TYR A 41 15.57 -3.48 5.57
CA TYR A 41 14.19 -3.27 5.11
C TYR A 41 13.92 -3.95 3.75
N ARG A 42 14.82 -3.80 2.78
CA ARG A 42 14.72 -4.41 1.45
C ARG A 42 14.78 -5.94 1.50
N ALA A 43 15.56 -6.52 2.41
CA ALA A 43 15.61 -7.97 2.61
C ALA A 43 14.32 -8.51 3.25
N PHE A 44 13.69 -7.73 4.13
CA PHE A 44 12.45 -8.11 4.82
C PHE A 44 11.20 -7.93 3.94
N LEU A 45 11.16 -6.89 3.11
CA LEU A 45 9.98 -6.47 2.36
C LEU A 45 9.32 -7.60 1.52
N PRO A 46 10.07 -8.41 0.75
CA PRO A 46 9.51 -9.51 -0.05
C PRO A 46 8.67 -10.49 0.76
N GLN A 47 9.00 -10.70 2.04
CA GLN A 47 8.34 -11.65 2.95
C GLN A 47 7.23 -11.01 3.80
N SER A 48 6.93 -9.74 3.57
CA SER A 48 5.88 -9.01 4.30
C SER A 48 4.46 -9.54 4.04
N ASP A 49 4.30 -10.39 3.02
CA ASP A 49 3.07 -11.11 2.74
C ASP A 49 2.68 -12.14 3.80
N ARG A 50 3.64 -12.63 4.61
CA ARG A 50 3.40 -13.63 5.67
C ARG A 50 2.40 -13.18 6.73
N GLY A 51 2.21 -11.87 6.89
CA GLY A 51 1.21 -11.31 7.80
C GLY A 51 -0.22 -11.41 7.27
N PHE A 52 -0.43 -11.67 5.97
CA PHE A 52 -1.78 -11.77 5.42
C PHE A 52 -2.37 -13.16 5.59
N VAL A 53 -3.61 -13.18 6.07
CA VAL A 53 -4.45 -14.37 6.15
C VAL A 53 -5.67 -14.15 5.26
N ILE A 54 -5.97 -15.16 4.45
CA ILE A 54 -7.14 -15.18 3.57
C ILE A 54 -8.27 -15.89 4.30
N THR A 55 -9.39 -15.22 4.48
CA THR A 55 -10.59 -15.76 5.14
C THR A 55 -11.44 -16.56 4.14
N ASP A 56 -12.39 -17.33 4.67
CA ASP A 56 -13.34 -18.12 3.86
C ASP A 56 -14.34 -17.27 3.05
N GLN A 57 -14.30 -15.95 3.18
CA GLN A 57 -15.03 -15.03 2.31
C GLN A 57 -14.43 -14.97 0.90
N CYS A 58 -13.26 -15.56 0.67
CA CYS A 58 -12.62 -15.57 -0.63
C CYS A 58 -13.42 -16.43 -1.64
N VAL A 59 -13.92 -15.79 -2.69
CA VAL A 59 -14.67 -16.43 -3.79
C VAL A 59 -13.80 -16.74 -5.01
N SER A 60 -12.48 -16.84 -4.82
CA SER A 60 -11.56 -17.30 -5.89
C SER A 60 -11.53 -16.45 -7.17
N CYS A 61 -11.94 -15.17 -7.10
CA CYS A 61 -12.09 -14.30 -8.28
C CYS A 61 -10.78 -13.93 -9.01
N GLY A 62 -9.62 -14.16 -8.41
CA GLY A 62 -8.30 -13.88 -9.02
C GLY A 62 -7.91 -12.41 -9.16
N ILE A 63 -8.73 -11.44 -8.71
CA ILE A 63 -8.42 -10.00 -8.82
C ILE A 63 -7.10 -9.66 -8.11
N CYS A 64 -6.85 -10.24 -6.93
CA CYS A 64 -5.62 -10.01 -6.17
C CYS A 64 -4.34 -10.36 -6.95
N ALA A 65 -4.36 -11.44 -7.74
CA ALA A 65 -3.26 -11.82 -8.61
C ALA A 65 -3.07 -10.79 -9.75
N LYS A 66 -4.18 -10.33 -10.35
CA LYS A 66 -4.15 -9.36 -11.46
C LYS A 66 -3.61 -7.99 -11.03
N VAL A 67 -4.02 -7.48 -9.87
CA VAL A 67 -3.61 -6.14 -9.40
C VAL A 67 -2.25 -6.13 -8.71
N CYS A 68 -1.59 -7.28 -8.51
CA CYS A 68 -0.32 -7.34 -7.81
C CYS A 68 0.83 -6.88 -8.71
N PRO A 69 1.48 -5.73 -8.44
CA PRO A 69 2.52 -5.18 -9.33
C PRO A 69 3.77 -6.05 -9.38
N CYS A 70 4.04 -6.81 -8.32
CA CYS A 70 5.21 -7.69 -8.23
C CYS A 70 4.88 -9.15 -8.57
N LYS A 71 3.66 -9.44 -9.08
CA LYS A 71 3.20 -10.80 -9.40
C LYS A 71 3.39 -11.80 -8.25
N ASN A 72 3.27 -11.31 -7.01
CA ASN A 72 3.50 -12.10 -5.80
C ASN A 72 2.39 -13.13 -5.52
N ILE A 73 1.24 -13.06 -6.20
CA ILE A 73 0.08 -13.91 -5.92
C ILE A 73 -0.23 -14.75 -7.16
N VAL A 74 -0.28 -16.07 -6.97
CA VAL A 74 -0.76 -17.04 -7.96
C VAL A 74 -2.03 -17.71 -7.47
N MET A 75 -2.85 -18.22 -8.38
CA MET A 75 -4.08 -18.94 -8.04
C MET A 75 -3.83 -20.44 -8.15
N GLU A 76 -3.80 -21.15 -7.02
CA GLU A 76 -3.58 -22.60 -6.95
C GLU A 76 -4.78 -23.26 -6.28
N ASN A 77 -5.34 -24.31 -6.88
CA ASN A 77 -6.53 -25.01 -6.36
C ASN A 77 -7.71 -24.05 -6.04
N GLY A 78 -7.84 -22.97 -6.82
CA GLY A 78 -8.84 -21.94 -6.60
C GLY A 78 -8.54 -20.97 -5.44
N LYS A 79 -7.42 -21.08 -4.72
CA LYS A 79 -7.06 -20.14 -3.65
C LYS A 79 -5.83 -19.30 -4.03
N PRO A 80 -5.71 -18.06 -3.53
CA PRO A 80 -4.50 -17.26 -3.72
C PRO A 80 -3.35 -17.82 -2.87
N THR A 81 -2.20 -18.08 -3.49
CA THR A 81 -0.94 -18.46 -2.85
C THR A 81 0.09 -17.34 -3.06
N PHE A 82 0.86 -17.01 -2.02
CA PHE A 82 1.90 -15.98 -2.09
C PHE A 82 3.27 -16.57 -2.44
N LEU A 83 4.06 -15.84 -3.24
CA LEU A 83 5.39 -16.23 -3.73
C LEU A 83 6.55 -15.57 -2.96
N HIS A 84 6.28 -14.86 -1.86
CA HIS A 84 7.27 -14.12 -1.06
C HIS A 84 8.10 -13.08 -1.84
N GLN A 85 7.44 -12.36 -2.74
CA GLN A 85 7.93 -11.22 -3.53
C GLN A 85 7.07 -9.96 -3.29
N CYS A 86 6.59 -9.78 -2.07
CA CYS A 86 5.70 -8.69 -1.70
C CYS A 86 6.40 -7.33 -1.68
N SER A 87 5.77 -6.30 -2.24
CA SER A 87 6.20 -4.89 -2.07
C SER A 87 5.43 -4.13 -1.00
N PHE A 88 4.52 -4.83 -0.28
CA PHE A 88 3.64 -4.26 0.74
C PHE A 88 2.74 -3.10 0.25
N CYS A 89 2.37 -3.10 -1.04
CA CYS A 89 1.52 -2.06 -1.64
C CYS A 89 0.04 -2.11 -1.22
N MET A 90 -0.42 -3.19 -0.58
CA MET A 90 -1.80 -3.39 -0.11
C MET A 90 -2.88 -3.41 -1.21
N ALA A 91 -2.50 -3.48 -2.50
CA ALA A 91 -3.46 -3.52 -3.60
C ALA A 91 -4.45 -4.70 -3.50
N CYS A 92 -3.98 -5.89 -3.12
CA CYS A 92 -4.82 -7.06 -2.90
C CYS A 92 -5.89 -6.85 -1.82
N VAL A 93 -5.56 -6.10 -0.76
CA VAL A 93 -6.49 -5.74 0.31
C VAL A 93 -7.49 -4.70 -0.18
N ALA A 94 -7.03 -3.66 -0.87
CA ALA A 94 -7.91 -2.58 -1.33
C ALA A 94 -8.95 -3.07 -2.36
N PHE A 95 -8.55 -3.93 -3.29
CA PHE A 95 -9.38 -4.35 -4.44
C PHE A 95 -10.10 -5.68 -4.26
N CYS A 96 -9.93 -6.36 -3.12
CA CYS A 96 -10.71 -7.57 -2.85
C CYS A 96 -12.19 -7.22 -2.62
N PRO A 97 -13.12 -7.66 -3.51
CA PRO A 97 -14.54 -7.30 -3.38
C PRO A 97 -15.17 -7.89 -2.11
N GLN A 98 -14.75 -9.09 -1.74
CA GLN A 98 -15.22 -9.80 -0.54
C GLN A 98 -14.46 -9.43 0.73
N LYS A 99 -13.49 -8.52 0.65
CA LYS A 99 -12.70 -8.09 1.80
C LYS A 99 -11.97 -9.22 2.54
N ALA A 100 -11.68 -10.32 1.85
CA ALA A 100 -11.20 -11.58 2.42
C ALA A 100 -9.76 -11.56 2.98
N PHE A 101 -8.98 -10.50 2.79
CA PHE A 101 -7.65 -10.37 3.38
C PHE A 101 -7.71 -9.72 4.76
N THR A 102 -7.12 -10.40 5.75
CA THR A 102 -6.87 -9.90 7.11
C THR A 102 -5.36 -9.86 7.34
N TYR A 103 -4.89 -8.95 8.20
CA TYR A 103 -3.47 -8.89 8.59
C TYR A 103 -3.33 -9.29 10.06
N VAL A 104 -2.45 -10.25 10.33
CA VAL A 104 -2.14 -10.68 11.70
C VAL A 104 -1.23 -9.66 12.35
N ILE A 105 -1.73 -9.05 13.41
CA ILE A 105 -0.98 -8.10 14.23
C ILE A 105 -0.58 -8.84 15.50
N SER A 106 0.71 -8.81 15.87
CA SER A 106 1.17 -9.41 17.14
C SER A 106 0.53 -8.70 18.34
N SER A 107 0.44 -9.40 19.47
CA SER A 107 -0.08 -8.83 20.72
C SER A 107 0.70 -7.58 21.16
N GLU A 108 2.02 -7.61 20.99
CA GLU A 108 2.94 -6.49 21.27
C GLU A 108 2.64 -5.28 20.39
N MET A 109 2.45 -5.50 19.08
CA MET A 109 2.14 -4.44 18.12
C MET A 109 0.72 -3.90 18.32
N LYS A 110 -0.22 -4.73 18.76
CA LYS A 110 -1.57 -4.31 19.15
C LYS A 110 -1.54 -3.42 20.38
N ALA A 111 -0.71 -3.74 21.38
CA ALA A 111 -0.50 -2.90 22.55
C ALA A 111 0.09 -1.52 22.19
N LEU A 112 1.02 -1.47 21.22
CA LEU A 112 1.58 -0.22 20.72
C LEU A 112 0.54 0.65 19.99
N LEU A 113 -0.44 0.03 19.33
CA LEU A 113 -1.57 0.75 18.70
C LEU A 113 -2.60 1.26 19.72
N ASP A 114 -2.58 0.73 20.93
CA ASP A 114 -3.41 1.17 22.07
C ASP A 114 -2.77 2.30 22.89
N ASP A 115 -1.72 2.95 22.36
CA ASP A 115 -0.96 4.02 23.00
C ASP A 115 -1.81 5.29 23.28
N PRO A 116 -1.59 6.00 24.40
CA PRO A 116 -2.31 7.23 24.74
C PRO A 116 -2.28 8.31 23.65
N LEU A 117 -1.20 8.44 22.90
CA LEU A 117 -1.08 9.38 21.78
C LEU A 117 -2.06 9.02 20.65
N VAL A 118 -2.20 7.73 20.33
CA VAL A 118 -3.11 7.24 19.30
C VAL A 118 -4.57 7.44 19.71
N ARG A 119 -4.88 7.23 20.99
CA ARG A 119 -6.20 7.54 21.57
C ARG A 119 -6.50 9.05 21.54
N LEU A 120 -5.49 9.88 21.83
CA LEU A 120 -5.60 11.33 21.78
C LEU A 120 -5.89 11.84 20.36
N MET A 121 -5.36 11.17 19.33
CA MET A 121 -5.67 11.47 17.93
C MET A 121 -7.14 11.19 17.53
N LYS A 122 -7.96 10.62 18.43
CA LYS A 122 -9.40 10.32 18.23
C LYS A 122 -9.68 9.61 16.89
N LEU A 123 -8.80 8.67 16.51
CA LEU A 123 -8.98 7.92 15.28
C LEU A 123 -10.26 7.07 15.37
N PRO A 124 -11.05 6.96 14.29
CA PRO A 124 -12.26 6.16 14.30
C PRO A 124 -11.94 4.69 14.51
N ALA A 125 -12.78 3.99 15.28
CA ALA A 125 -12.62 2.56 15.60
C ALA A 125 -12.54 1.66 14.36
N SER A 126 -13.14 2.09 13.24
CA SER A 126 -12.88 1.49 11.93
C SER A 126 -12.69 2.57 10.87
N ARG A 127 -11.72 2.36 9.97
CA ARG A 127 -11.59 3.15 8.74
C ARG A 127 -12.23 2.37 7.61
N LYS A 128 -13.16 2.99 6.89
CA LYS A 128 -13.64 2.44 5.62
C LYS A 128 -12.46 2.41 4.65
N ARG A 129 -12.28 1.29 3.93
CA ARG A 129 -11.34 1.26 2.80
C ARG A 129 -11.82 2.30 1.79
N TYR A 130 -11.00 3.31 1.55
CA TYR A 130 -11.26 4.27 0.50
C TYR A 130 -10.90 3.63 -0.84
N HIS A 131 -11.85 3.67 -1.77
CA HIS A 131 -11.63 3.31 -3.16
C HIS A 131 -12.00 4.54 -3.97
N HIS A 132 -11.05 5.07 -4.73
CA HIS A 132 -11.33 6.22 -5.57
C HIS A 132 -12.36 5.80 -6.65
N PRO A 133 -13.47 6.54 -6.84
CA PRO A 133 -14.56 6.10 -7.72
C PRO A 133 -14.13 5.97 -9.19
N CYS A 134 -13.10 6.69 -9.60
CA CYS A 134 -12.59 6.68 -10.98
C CYS A 134 -11.43 5.70 -11.23
N THR A 135 -11.04 4.87 -10.25
CA THR A 135 -9.89 3.95 -10.39
C THR A 135 -10.38 2.52 -10.31
N THR A 136 -10.14 1.72 -11.35
CA THR A 136 -10.56 0.32 -11.40
C THR A 136 -9.38 -0.64 -11.21
N ALA A 137 -9.69 -1.90 -10.92
CA ALA A 137 -8.68 -2.96 -10.87
C ALA A 137 -7.97 -3.14 -12.23
N ALA A 138 -8.63 -2.80 -13.34
CA ALA A 138 -8.04 -2.87 -14.67
C ALA A 138 -7.01 -1.75 -14.88
N ASP A 139 -7.31 -0.53 -14.42
CA ASP A 139 -6.38 0.61 -14.53
C ASP A 139 -5.07 0.32 -13.78
N LEU A 140 -5.17 -0.25 -12.56
CA LEU A 140 -4.01 -0.68 -11.79
C LEU A 140 -3.22 -1.83 -12.41
N ALA A 141 -3.91 -2.75 -13.09
CA ALA A 141 -3.24 -3.84 -13.80
C ALA A 141 -2.52 -3.34 -15.06
N ALA A 142 -3.06 -2.30 -15.73
CA ALA A 142 -2.46 -1.70 -16.91
C ALA A 142 -1.14 -0.98 -16.58
N ASP A 143 -1.07 -0.26 -15.45
CA ASP A 143 0.16 0.44 -15.03
C ASP A 143 1.38 -0.48 -14.86
N GLN A 144 1.17 -1.79 -14.69
CA GLN A 144 2.25 -2.77 -14.59
C GLN A 144 3.13 -2.82 -15.85
N THR A 145 2.62 -2.40 -17.02
CA THR A 145 3.41 -2.36 -18.26
C THR A 145 4.52 -1.32 -18.24
N HIS A 146 4.46 -0.33 -17.33
CA HIS A 146 5.45 0.73 -17.20
C HIS A 146 6.53 0.46 -16.14
N ILE A 147 6.44 -0.69 -15.43
CA ILE A 147 7.34 -1.07 -14.34
C ILE A 147 8.44 -2.06 -14.83
N ALA A 148 8.39 -2.47 -16.11
CA ALA A 148 9.36 -3.36 -16.74
C ALA A 148 10.68 -2.65 -17.11
#